data_AF-A0A821KLQ3-F1
#
_entry.id   AF-A0A821KLQ3-F1
#
_cell.length_a   1.000
_cell.length_b   1.000
_cell.length_c   1.000
_cell.angle_alpha   90.00
_cell.angle_beta   90.00
_cell.angle_gamma   90.00
#
_symmetry.space_group_name_H-M   'P 1'
#
loop_
_entity.id
_entity.type
_entity.pdbx_description
1 polymer ?
#
loop_
_entity_poly.entity_id
_entity_poly.type
_entity_poly.pdbx_seq_one_letter_code
_entity_poly.pdbx_strand_id
1 'polypeptide(L)' 'FDVAVAVLDGYLYAIGGSDGQCPLNTVERYDPKTNKWPSVSSMNTQRKHHSCAVYNGYICM' A
#
# COMPACT_ATOMS: atom_id res chain seq x y z
N PHE A 1 6.22 -1.46 -13.11
CA PHE A 1 6.00 -1.83 -11.70
C PHE A 1 5.58 -0.56 -11.00
N ASP A 2 4.31 -0.44 -10.62
CA ASP A 2 3.72 0.83 -10.18
C ASP A 2 3.16 0.63 -8.75
N VAL A 3 4.08 0.47 -7.80
CA VAL A 3 3.78 0.25 -6.37
C VAL A 3 4.03 1.54 -5.62
N ALA A 4 3.07 1.99 -4.83
CA ALA A 4 3.22 3.12 -3.94
C ALA A 4 3.62 2.62 -2.55
N VAL A 5 4.58 3.30 -1.89
CA VAL A 5 5.07 2.92 -0.56
C VAL A 5 4.99 4.10 0.39
N ALA A 6 4.36 3.90 1.55
CA ALA A 6 4.19 4.92 2.58
C ALA A 6 4.56 4.38 3.97
N VAL A 7 5.05 5.25 4.85
CA VAL A 7 5.28 4.92 6.26
C VAL A 7 4.26 5.65 7.11
N LEU A 8 3.48 4.90 7.88
CA LEU A 8 2.47 5.45 8.78
C LEU A 8 2.53 4.69 10.11
N ASP A 9 2.55 5.43 11.22
CA ASP A 9 2.56 4.89 12.59
C ASP A 9 3.67 3.83 12.84
N GLY A 10 4.82 3.98 12.18
CA GLY A 10 5.96 3.05 12.29
C GLY A 10 5.81 1.75 11.51
N TYR A 11 4.77 1.63 10.68
CA TYR A 11 4.56 0.52 9.76
C TYR A 11 4.80 0.97 8.32
N LEU A 12 5.32 0.06 7.49
CA LEU A 12 5.48 0.31 6.06
C LEU A 12 4.26 -0.24 5.32
N TYR A 13 3.70 0.53 4.40
CA TYR A 13 2.53 0.16 3.62
C TYR A 13 2.93 0.11 2.15
N ALA A 14 2.72 -1.04 1.52
CA ALA A 14 2.81 -1.22 0.08
C ALA A 14 1.40 -1.23 -0.50
N ILE A 15 1.11 -0.29 -1.39
CA ILE A 15 -0.24 -0.03 -1.90
C ILE A 15 -0.25 -0.24 -3.40
N GLY A 16 -1.14 -1.11 -3.86
CA GLY A 16 -1.38 -1.36 -5.28
C GLY A 16 -0.30 -2.25 -5.90
N GLY A 17 0.19 -1.86 -7.08
CA GLY A 17 1.11 -2.66 -7.87
C GLY A 17 0.44 -3.43 -9.01
N SER A 18 1.23 -4.29 -9.63
CA SER A 18 0.78 -5.21 -10.68
C SER A 18 1.53 -6.52 -10.47
N ASP A 19 0.81 -7.63 -10.43
CA ASP A 19 1.39 -8.98 -10.39
C ASP A 19 1.93 -9.43 -11.76
N GLY A 20 1.90 -8.53 -12.76
CA GLY A 20 2.27 -8.81 -14.14
C GLY A 20 1.09 -9.24 -15.04
N GLN A 21 -0.05 -9.59 -14.45
CA GLN A 21 -1.29 -9.95 -15.15
C GLN A 21 -2.40 -8.92 -14.90
N CYS A 22 -2.57 -8.47 -13.65
CA CYS A 22 -3.63 -7.56 -13.23
C CYS A 22 -3.11 -6.45 -12.29
N PRO A 23 -3.65 -5.22 -12.41
CA PRO A 23 -3.45 -4.20 -11.39
C PRO A 23 -4.06 -4.67 -10.07
N LEU A 24 -3.25 -4.66 -9.01
CA LEU A 24 -3.67 -5.03 -7.67
C LEU A 24 -4.29 -3.81 -6.97
N ASN A 25 -5.39 -4.03 -6.24
CA ASN A 25 -5.97 -3.06 -5.29
C ASN A 25 -5.66 -3.42 -3.84
N THR A 26 -4.76 -4.38 -3.65
CA THR A 26 -4.34 -4.86 -2.34
C THR A 26 -3.46 -3.81 -1.69
N VAL A 27 -3.64 -3.70 -0.37
CA VAL A 27 -2.71 -2.97 0.48
C VAL A 27 -2.10 -3.98 1.41
N GLU A 28 -0.78 -3.97 1.52
CA GLU A 28 -0.03 -4.81 2.44
C GLU A 28 0.71 -3.93 3.42
N ARG A 29 0.68 -4.31 4.70
CA ARG A 29 1.39 -3.59 5.75
C ARG A 29 2.51 -4.46 6.27
N TYR A 30 3.74 -4.01 6.17
CA TYR A 30 4.88 -4.62 6.83
C TYR A 30 4.82 -4.37 8.34
N ASP A 31 4.87 -5.46 9.10
CA ASP A 31 5.10 -5.43 10.54
C ASP A 31 6.53 -5.88 10.84
N PRO A 32 7.44 -4.96 11.25
CA PRO A 32 8.83 -5.30 11.56
C PRO A 32 8.96 -6.22 12.79
N LYS A 33 7.96 -6.27 13.67
CA LYS A 33 8.00 -7.14 14.87
C LYS A 33 7.79 -8.61 14.52
N THR A 34 6.95 -8.87 13.53
CA THR A 34 6.62 -10.23 13.08
C THR A 34 7.32 -10.61 11.78
N ASN A 35 7.99 -9.64 11.14
CA ASN A 35 8.62 -9.74 9.83
C ASN A 35 7.67 -10.30 8.76
N LYS A 36 6.42 -9.83 8.79
CA LYS A 36 5.34 -10.30 7.92
C LYS A 36 4.66 -9.12 7.23
N TRP A 37 4.01 -9.44 6.12
CA TRP A 37 3.20 -8.52 5.33
C TRP A 37 1.73 -8.96 5.36
N PRO A 38 1.01 -8.77 6.49
CA PRO A 38 -0.43 -8.97 6.49
C PRO A 38 -1.11 -8.06 5.46
N SER A 39 -2.06 -8.64 4.71
CA SER A 39 -2.98 -7.88 3.87
C SER A 39 -3.87 -7.01 4.76
N VAL A 40 -3.96 -5.73 4.43
CA VAL A 40 -4.83 -4.74 5.08
C VAL A 40 -5.95 -4.33 4.10
N SER A 41 -6.92 -3.60 4.63
CA SER A 41 -8.13 -3.16 3.93
C SER A 41 -7.81 -2.64 2.52
N SER A 42 -8.39 -3.30 1.52
CA SER A 42 -8.24 -2.94 0.11
C SER A 42 -8.78 -1.54 -0.16
N MET A 43 -8.16 -0.80 -1.07
CA MET A 43 -8.67 0.51 -1.46
C MET A 43 -10.03 0.39 -2.15
N ASN A 44 -10.90 1.35 -1.88
CA ASN A 44 -12.26 1.41 -2.44
C ASN A 44 -12.28 1.71 -3.96
N THR A 45 -11.12 2.04 -4.56
CA THR A 45 -11.03 2.37 -5.99
C THR A 45 -9.67 1.93 -6.54
N GLN A 46 -9.66 1.09 -7.58
CA GLN A 46 -8.48 0.85 -8.39
C GLN A 46 -8.13 2.13 -9.16
N ARG A 47 -6.88 2.59 -9.09
CA ARG A 47 -6.36 3.51 -10.11
C ARG A 47 -5.08 2.91 -10.70
N LYS A 48 -4.48 3.59 -11.66
CA LYS A 48 -3.15 3.30 -12.23
C LYS A 48 -2.42 4.64 -12.26
N HIS A 49 -1.10 4.69 -12.16
CA HIS A 49 -0.29 5.92 -11.93
C HIS A 49 -0.48 6.51 -10.54
N HIS A 50 0.00 5.81 -9.52
CA HIS A 50 -0.19 6.22 -8.13
C HIS A 50 1.06 6.83 -7.52
N SER A 51 0.90 8.01 -6.91
CA SER A 51 1.84 8.54 -5.93
C SER A 51 1.10 8.59 -4.60
N CYS A 52 1.55 7.85 -3.58
CA CYS A 52 0.96 7.96 -2.25
C CYS A 52 1.66 9.06 -1.45
N ALA A 53 0.90 9.82 -0.68
CA ALA A 53 1.42 10.74 0.31
C ALA A 53 0.80 10.45 1.67
N VAL A 54 1.56 10.67 2.74
CA VAL A 54 1.05 10.55 4.11
C VAL A 54 0.73 11.95 4.60
N TYR A 55 -0.51 12.20 4.98
CA TYR A 55 -0.95 13.46 5.55
C TYR A 55 -1.79 13.22 6.80
N ASN A 56 -1.36 13.80 7.93
CA ASN A 56 -2.12 13.83 9.17
C ASN A 56 -2.58 12.45 9.71
N GLY A 57 -1.75 11.42 9.54
CA GLY A 57 -2.08 10.05 9.98
C GLY A 57 -2.88 9.23 8.95
N TYR A 58 -3.11 9.78 7.76
CA TYR A 58 -3.81 9.08 6.68
C TYR A 58 -2.90 8.93 5.47
N ILE A 59 -2.98 7.77 4.81
CA ILE A 59 -2.34 7.57 3.50
C ILE A 59 -3.34 8.03 2.43
N CYS A 60 -2.96 9.05 1.68
CA CYS A 60 -3.70 9.62 0.58
C CYS A 60 -3.11 9.15 -0.75
N MET A 61 -3.98 8.83 -1.71
CA MET A 61 -3.67 8.29 -3.05
C MET A 61 -4.34 9.12 -4.14
#